data_AF-A0A7V0YV07-F1
#
_entry.id   AF-A0A7V0YV07-F1
#
_cell.length_a   1.000
_cell.length_b   1.000
_cell.length_c   1.000
_cell.angle_alpha   90.00
_cell.angle_beta   90.00
_cell.angle_gamma   90.00
#
_symmetry.space_group_name_H-M   'P 1'
#
loop_
_entity.id
_entity.type
_entity.pdbx_description
1 polymer ?
#
loop_
_entity_poly.entity_id
_entity_poly.type
_entity_poly.pdbx_seq_one_letter_code
_entity_poly.pdbx_strand_id
1 'polypeptide(L)'
;MKDGIHPIDLSKVKTYPIRERENKVTIADFAHPPNVGQTLSDWLNSLPNILAGKDFIDLVQAIVKARANSRPVIAMMGGHVIKCGLSPVIISMMEHGVLTGIAMNGAGSIHDFEIAIIGGTSEDVGTNIEDGMFGMWEETGGLMNSAIIDGKNQNIGMGKALGQKLIEINAKYQNFSILASAFRLGVPITVHVAIGTDIIHQHPQADGSAIGQTSFTDF
;
A
#
# COMPACT_ATOMS: atom_id res chain seq x y z
N MET A 1 -44.22 13.05 30.91
CA MET A 1 -43.72 13.11 29.52
C MET A 1 -44.25 14.40 28.95
N LYS A 2 -43.45 15.21 28.24
CA LYS A 2 -43.96 16.45 27.64
C LYS A 2 -44.97 16.06 26.56
N ASP A 3 -46.25 16.14 26.88
CA ASP A 3 -47.34 16.08 25.92
C ASP A 3 -47.12 17.19 24.90
N GLY A 4 -47.09 16.84 23.61
CA GLY A 4 -47.05 17.85 22.54
C GLY A 4 -46.18 17.54 21.33
N ILE A 5 -45.59 16.35 21.19
CA ILE A 5 -44.99 15.96 19.90
C ILE A 5 -46.06 15.21 19.09
N HIS A 6 -46.61 15.90 18.10
CA HIS A 6 -47.56 15.33 17.14
C HIS A 6 -46.83 14.94 15.84
N PRO A 7 -47.30 13.89 15.13
CA PRO A 7 -46.80 13.56 13.80
C PRO A 7 -46.90 14.76 12.86
N ILE A 8 -45.92 14.94 11.98
CA ILE A 8 -45.91 16.05 11.03
C ILE A 8 -47.08 15.92 10.04
N ASP A 9 -47.74 17.03 9.73
CA ASP A 9 -48.86 17.08 8.77
C ASP A 9 -48.33 17.05 7.33
N LEU A 10 -48.30 15.85 6.74
CA LEU A 10 -47.79 15.64 5.38
C LEU A 10 -48.71 16.21 4.28
N SER A 11 -49.95 16.62 4.58
CA SER A 11 -50.88 17.18 3.58
C SER A 11 -50.44 18.54 3.03
N LYS A 12 -49.52 19.21 3.74
CA LYS A 12 -48.98 20.54 3.41
C LYS A 12 -47.64 20.48 2.68
N VAL A 13 -47.12 19.30 2.38
CA VAL A 13 -45.87 19.15 1.63
C VAL A 13 -46.06 19.66 0.20
N LYS A 14 -45.16 20.55 -0.23
CA LYS A 14 -45.10 21.03 -1.61
C LYS A 14 -44.16 20.16 -2.42
N THR A 15 -44.60 19.81 -3.62
CA THR A 15 -43.80 19.07 -4.61
C THR A 15 -43.55 19.94 -5.84
N TYR A 16 -42.50 19.61 -6.59
CA TYR A 16 -42.08 20.37 -7.77
C TYR A 16 -41.83 19.42 -8.96
N PRO A 17 -42.08 19.86 -10.22
CA PRO A 17 -41.80 19.02 -11.39
C PRO A 17 -40.31 18.67 -11.52
N ILE A 18 -39.99 17.40 -11.75
CA ILE A 18 -38.60 16.93 -11.87
C ILE A 18 -37.81 17.61 -12.99
N ARG A 19 -38.49 18.10 -14.03
CA ARG A 19 -37.93 18.85 -15.16
C ARG A 19 -37.35 20.22 -14.79
N GLU A 20 -37.73 20.78 -13.65
CA GLU A 20 -37.20 22.06 -13.14
C GLU A 20 -35.96 21.88 -12.25
N ARG A 21 -35.60 20.63 -11.94
CA ARG A 21 -34.47 20.30 -11.08
C ARG A 21 -33.17 20.30 -11.89
N GLU A 22 -32.15 20.99 -11.41
CA GLU A 22 -30.78 20.81 -11.87
C GLU A 22 -30.24 19.45 -11.40
N ASN A 23 -29.77 18.63 -12.34
CA ASN A 23 -29.26 17.30 -12.05
C ASN A 23 -27.73 17.29 -12.17
N LYS A 24 -27.05 16.69 -11.19
CA LYS A 24 -25.58 16.54 -11.19
C LYS A 24 -25.08 15.41 -12.08
N VAL A 25 -25.96 14.51 -12.49
CA VAL A 25 -25.65 13.31 -13.27
C VAL A 25 -26.61 13.23 -14.43
N THR A 26 -26.08 12.86 -15.58
CA THR A 26 -26.81 12.68 -16.84
C THR A 26 -26.49 11.32 -17.45
N ILE A 27 -27.21 10.94 -18.50
CA ILE A 27 -26.92 9.72 -19.26
C ILE A 27 -25.52 9.73 -19.89
N ALA A 28 -24.90 10.91 -20.06
CA ALA A 28 -23.55 11.03 -20.59
C ALA A 28 -22.48 10.56 -19.59
N ASP A 29 -22.81 10.46 -18.30
CA ASP A 29 -21.88 9.98 -17.28
C ASP A 29 -21.99 8.47 -17.05
N PHE A 30 -22.93 7.80 -17.73
CA PHE A 30 -23.16 6.38 -17.55
C PHE A 30 -22.10 5.55 -18.26
N ALA A 31 -21.84 4.37 -17.71
CA ALA A 31 -20.95 3.40 -18.32
C ALA A 31 -21.54 2.89 -19.65
N HIS A 32 -20.66 2.48 -20.55
CA HIS A 32 -21.03 1.71 -21.73
C HIS A 32 -20.73 0.21 -21.50
N PRO A 33 -21.62 -0.70 -21.92
CA PRO A 33 -21.37 -2.13 -21.82
C PRO A 33 -20.10 -2.53 -22.57
N PRO A 34 -19.28 -3.45 -22.02
CA PRO A 34 -18.08 -3.92 -22.69
C PRO A 34 -18.44 -4.72 -23.95
N ASN A 35 -17.64 -4.57 -25.01
CA ASN A 35 -17.80 -5.31 -26.26
C ASN A 35 -16.63 -6.26 -26.52
N VAL A 36 -16.92 -7.37 -27.19
CA VAL A 36 -15.88 -8.34 -27.61
C VAL A 36 -14.92 -7.66 -28.59
N GLY A 37 -13.62 -7.81 -28.35
CA GLY A 37 -12.58 -7.25 -29.21
C GLY A 37 -12.21 -5.79 -28.92
N GLN A 38 -12.80 -5.17 -27.90
CA GLN A 38 -12.42 -3.82 -27.47
C GLN A 38 -10.99 -3.78 -26.91
N THR A 39 -10.29 -2.67 -27.11
CA THR A 39 -8.98 -2.46 -26.50
C THR A 39 -9.12 -2.12 -25.01
N LEU A 40 -8.02 -2.19 -24.25
CA LEU A 40 -8.03 -1.75 -22.86
C LEU A 40 -8.40 -0.26 -22.74
N SER A 41 -7.96 0.58 -23.67
CA SER A 41 -8.30 2.00 -23.71
C SER A 41 -9.79 2.22 -23.94
N ASP A 42 -10.41 1.43 -24.84
CA ASP A 42 -11.85 1.49 -25.07
C ASP A 42 -12.63 1.09 -23.83
N TRP A 43 -12.19 0.05 -23.13
CA TRP A 43 -12.79 -0.38 -21.87
C TRP A 43 -12.64 0.67 -20.76
N LEU A 44 -11.48 1.31 -20.63
CA LEU A 44 -11.29 2.39 -19.66
C LEU A 44 -12.22 3.58 -19.95
N ASN A 45 -12.39 3.93 -21.23
CA ASN A 45 -13.32 4.97 -21.67
C ASN A 45 -14.79 4.56 -21.53
N SER A 46 -15.08 3.26 -21.30
CA SER A 46 -16.44 2.76 -21.08
C SER A 46 -16.86 2.81 -19.62
N LEU A 47 -15.93 3.10 -18.69
CA LEU A 47 -16.24 3.26 -17.27
C LEU A 47 -17.15 4.47 -17.04
N PRO A 48 -18.01 4.43 -16.00
CA PRO A 48 -18.89 5.54 -15.72
C PRO A 48 -18.07 6.77 -15.28
N ASN A 49 -18.39 7.94 -15.83
CA ASN A 49 -17.76 9.21 -15.46
C ASN A 49 -18.38 9.80 -14.17
N ILE A 50 -18.56 8.97 -13.16
CA ILE A 50 -19.11 9.32 -11.85
C ILE A 50 -18.42 8.52 -10.75
N LEU A 51 -18.34 9.12 -9.56
CA LEU A 51 -17.83 8.49 -8.35
C LEU A 51 -16.49 7.79 -8.62
N ALA A 52 -16.33 6.55 -8.15
CA ALA A 52 -15.11 5.76 -8.29
C ALA A 52 -14.66 5.55 -9.75
N GLY A 53 -15.59 5.52 -10.73
CA GLY A 53 -15.21 5.39 -12.14
C GLY A 53 -14.47 6.64 -12.63
N LYS A 54 -14.97 7.83 -12.26
CA LYS A 54 -14.29 9.09 -12.51
C LYS A 54 -12.98 9.19 -11.72
N ASP A 55 -13.03 8.91 -10.41
CA ASP A 55 -11.85 9.04 -9.52
C ASP A 55 -10.69 8.16 -10.02
N PHE A 56 -10.99 6.96 -10.53
CA PHE A 56 -10.00 6.06 -11.09
C PHE A 56 -9.34 6.64 -12.36
N ILE A 57 -10.13 7.14 -13.30
CA ILE A 57 -9.60 7.74 -14.53
C ILE A 57 -8.79 9.00 -14.23
N ASP A 58 -9.26 9.86 -13.32
CA ASP A 58 -8.54 11.05 -12.87
C ASP A 58 -7.19 10.67 -12.25
N LEU A 59 -7.15 9.62 -11.40
CA LEU A 59 -5.91 9.13 -10.79
C LEU A 59 -4.92 8.62 -11.85
N VAL A 60 -5.39 7.81 -12.80
CA VAL A 60 -4.55 7.29 -13.90
C VAL A 60 -3.96 8.46 -14.70
N GLN A 61 -4.78 9.44 -15.08
CA GLN A 61 -4.33 10.63 -15.81
C GLN A 61 -3.34 11.46 -15.00
N ALA A 62 -3.53 11.60 -13.68
CA ALA A 62 -2.60 12.33 -12.81
C ALA A 62 -1.22 11.66 -12.78
N ILE A 63 -1.17 10.32 -12.67
CA ILE A 63 0.08 9.55 -12.70
C ILE A 63 0.77 9.70 -14.06
N VAL A 64 0.04 9.49 -15.17
CA VAL A 64 0.57 9.63 -16.52
C VAL A 64 1.13 11.03 -16.76
N LYS A 65 0.38 12.08 -16.36
CA LYS A 65 0.82 13.47 -16.48
C LYS A 65 2.05 13.76 -15.62
N ALA A 66 2.12 13.21 -14.40
CA ALA A 66 3.31 13.37 -13.55
C ALA A 66 4.54 12.79 -14.24
N ARG A 67 4.47 11.57 -14.77
CA ARG A 67 5.59 10.91 -15.45
C ARG A 67 5.97 11.56 -16.77
N ALA A 68 4.99 12.00 -17.58
CA ALA A 68 5.24 12.74 -18.81
C ALA A 68 5.99 14.07 -18.57
N ASN A 69 5.81 14.67 -17.38
CA ASN A 69 6.52 15.88 -16.95
C ASN A 69 7.73 15.58 -16.06
N SER A 70 8.25 14.34 -16.08
CA SER A 70 9.40 13.89 -15.27
C SER A 70 9.26 14.13 -13.76
N ARG A 71 8.04 14.18 -13.24
CA ARG A 71 7.77 14.36 -11.80
C ARG A 71 7.79 13.01 -11.07
N PRO A 72 8.24 12.97 -9.80
CA PRO A 72 8.17 11.76 -9.00
C PRO A 72 6.73 11.26 -8.82
N VAL A 73 6.56 9.95 -8.79
CA VAL A 73 5.33 9.26 -8.38
C VAL A 73 5.72 8.27 -7.30
N ILE A 74 5.21 8.50 -6.09
CA ILE A 74 5.57 7.74 -4.90
C ILE A 74 4.35 6.95 -4.44
N ALA A 75 4.50 5.64 -4.26
CA ALA A 75 3.46 4.82 -3.65
C ALA A 75 3.68 4.77 -2.14
N MET A 76 2.65 5.14 -1.37
CA MET A 76 2.61 4.98 0.07
C MET A 76 1.68 3.81 0.39
N MET A 77 2.20 2.75 1.02
CA MET A 77 1.47 1.48 1.17
C MET A 77 1.74 0.77 2.49
N GLY A 78 0.92 -0.20 2.83
CA GLY A 78 1.14 -1.10 3.97
C GLY A 78 0.98 -2.56 3.57
N GLY A 79 1.04 -3.45 4.57
CA GLY A 79 1.01 -4.90 4.39
C GLY A 79 -0.12 -5.47 3.51
N HIS A 80 -1.28 -4.81 3.45
CA HIS A 80 -2.42 -5.29 2.67
C HIS A 80 -2.14 -5.41 1.16
N VAL A 81 -1.36 -4.49 0.60
CA VAL A 81 -1.01 -4.54 -0.84
C VAL A 81 -0.17 -5.78 -1.12
N ILE A 82 0.77 -6.10 -0.24
CA ILE A 82 1.70 -7.22 -0.39
C ILE A 82 0.98 -8.55 -0.19
N LYS A 83 0.23 -8.72 0.91
CA LYS A 83 -0.47 -9.98 1.20
C LYS A 83 -1.59 -10.30 0.19
N CYS A 84 -2.09 -9.31 -0.54
CA CYS A 84 -3.00 -9.51 -1.67
C CYS A 84 -2.29 -9.89 -2.98
N GLY A 85 -0.97 -10.11 -2.95
CA GLY A 85 -0.20 -10.60 -4.10
C GLY A 85 0.12 -9.53 -5.14
N LEU A 86 0.07 -8.24 -4.79
CA LEU A 86 0.29 -7.15 -5.75
C LEU A 86 1.76 -6.75 -5.94
N SER A 87 2.69 -7.33 -5.17
CA SER A 87 4.13 -7.04 -5.30
C SER A 87 4.66 -7.13 -6.73
N PRO A 88 4.34 -8.17 -7.54
CA PRO A 88 4.80 -8.23 -8.94
C PRO A 88 4.34 -7.04 -9.80
N VAL A 89 3.14 -6.51 -9.55
CA VAL A 89 2.62 -5.34 -10.27
C VAL A 89 3.39 -4.09 -9.85
N ILE A 90 3.61 -3.90 -8.54
CA ILE A 90 4.40 -2.77 -8.01
C ILE A 90 5.84 -2.81 -8.56
N ILE A 91 6.46 -3.98 -8.56
CA ILE A 91 7.81 -4.19 -9.12
C ILE A 91 7.83 -3.84 -10.61
N SER A 92 6.88 -4.33 -11.38
CA SER A 92 6.77 -3.99 -12.81
C SER A 92 6.63 -2.47 -13.03
N MET A 93 5.84 -1.79 -12.19
CA MET A 93 5.70 -0.33 -12.24
C MET A 93 7.01 0.40 -11.89
N MET A 94 7.82 -0.13 -10.97
CA MET A 94 9.17 0.41 -10.70
C MET A 94 10.11 0.18 -11.88
N GLU A 95 10.12 -1.02 -12.46
CA GLU A 95 10.98 -1.38 -13.60
C GLU A 95 10.70 -0.52 -14.84
N HIS A 96 9.43 -0.17 -15.08
CA HIS A 96 9.03 0.73 -16.17
C HIS A 96 9.10 2.23 -15.78
N GLY A 97 9.62 2.55 -14.60
CA GLY A 97 9.77 3.93 -14.12
C GLY A 97 8.44 4.68 -13.95
N VAL A 98 7.33 3.96 -13.74
CA VAL A 98 6.03 4.52 -13.38
C VAL A 98 6.03 4.92 -11.91
N LEU A 99 6.52 4.05 -11.03
CA LEU A 99 6.80 4.38 -9.63
C LEU A 99 8.27 4.73 -9.49
N THR A 100 8.55 5.87 -8.86
CA THR A 100 9.91 6.39 -8.65
C THR A 100 10.31 6.42 -7.19
N GLY A 101 9.46 5.91 -6.30
CA GLY A 101 9.74 5.79 -4.87
C GLY A 101 8.63 5.01 -4.18
N ILE A 102 8.99 4.32 -3.10
CA ILE A 102 8.06 3.56 -2.26
C ILE A 102 8.24 4.01 -0.81
N ALA A 103 7.14 4.24 -0.12
CA ALA A 103 7.12 4.39 1.32
C ALA A 103 6.18 3.34 1.91
N MET A 104 6.64 2.60 2.91
CA MET A 104 5.81 1.60 3.59
C MET A 104 5.89 1.67 5.10
N ASN A 105 4.87 1.11 5.77
CA ASN A 105 4.91 0.91 7.21
C ASN A 105 5.69 -0.38 7.57
N GLY A 106 6.00 -0.56 8.85
CA GLY A 106 6.73 -1.74 9.33
C GLY A 106 6.07 -3.07 8.97
N ALA A 107 4.74 -3.18 9.13
CA ALA A 107 3.98 -4.35 8.68
C ALA A 107 4.18 -4.67 7.19
N GLY A 108 4.22 -3.66 6.31
CA GLY A 108 4.55 -3.84 4.90
C GLY A 108 5.94 -4.44 4.71
N SER A 109 6.94 -3.92 5.42
CA SER A 109 8.30 -4.45 5.33
C SER A 109 8.41 -5.91 5.79
N ILE A 110 7.69 -6.30 6.85
CA ILE A 110 7.68 -7.68 7.36
C ILE A 110 7.08 -8.64 6.33
N HIS A 111 5.89 -8.32 5.80
CA HIS A 111 5.25 -9.17 4.80
C HIS A 111 6.11 -9.35 3.54
N ASP A 112 6.75 -8.28 3.08
CA ASP A 112 7.62 -8.32 1.91
C ASP A 112 8.89 -9.17 2.17
N PHE A 113 9.47 -9.02 3.36
CA PHE A 113 10.68 -9.74 3.78
C PHE A 113 10.43 -11.25 3.93
N GLU A 114 9.31 -11.64 4.56
CA GLU A 114 8.91 -13.05 4.68
C GLU A 114 8.66 -13.70 3.32
N ILE A 115 7.96 -13.00 2.42
CA ILE A 115 7.78 -13.47 1.04
C ILE A 115 9.13 -13.69 0.37
N ALA A 116 10.10 -12.78 0.54
CA ALA A 116 11.42 -12.93 -0.07
C ALA A 116 12.16 -14.18 0.39
N ILE A 117 12.04 -14.54 1.66
CA ILE A 117 12.77 -15.67 2.25
C ILE A 117 12.07 -17.00 1.94
N ILE A 118 10.77 -17.10 2.27
CA ILE A 118 10.05 -18.38 2.25
C ILE A 118 8.92 -18.46 1.21
N GLY A 119 8.57 -17.35 0.55
CA GLY A 119 7.50 -17.30 -0.45
C GLY A 119 6.09 -17.22 0.14
N GLY A 120 5.98 -16.91 1.44
CA GLY A 120 4.71 -16.83 2.18
C GLY A 120 4.80 -15.83 3.32
N THR A 121 3.64 -15.40 3.82
CA THR A 121 3.49 -14.45 4.93
C THR A 121 2.05 -14.52 5.47
N SER A 122 1.72 -13.77 6.52
CA SER A 122 0.41 -13.73 7.21
C SER A 122 0.14 -14.97 8.06
N GLU A 123 0.78 -15.02 9.22
CA GLU A 123 0.45 -15.99 10.26
C GLU A 123 -0.97 -15.82 10.82
N ASP A 124 -1.49 -16.86 11.48
CA ASP A 124 -2.78 -16.80 12.15
C ASP A 124 -2.67 -16.03 13.47
N VAL A 125 -3.19 -14.80 13.47
CA VAL A 125 -3.11 -13.89 14.63
C VAL A 125 -3.86 -14.46 15.83
N GLY A 126 -5.04 -15.06 15.62
CA GLY A 126 -5.89 -15.52 16.72
C GLY A 126 -5.23 -16.68 17.46
N THR A 127 -4.78 -17.67 16.70
CA THR A 127 -4.15 -18.90 17.23
C THR A 127 -2.83 -18.58 17.92
N ASN A 128 -1.95 -17.81 17.29
CA ASN A 128 -0.59 -17.60 17.79
C ASN A 128 -0.51 -16.60 18.95
N ILE A 129 -1.55 -15.80 19.20
CA ILE A 129 -1.61 -14.95 20.40
C ILE A 129 -1.88 -15.79 21.65
N GLU A 130 -2.60 -16.92 21.53
CA GLU A 130 -3.00 -17.73 22.69
C GLU A 130 -1.80 -18.36 23.43
N ASP A 131 -0.75 -18.72 22.69
CA ASP A 131 0.47 -19.33 23.23
C ASP A 131 1.71 -18.42 23.16
N GLY A 132 1.53 -17.17 22.69
CA GLY A 132 2.59 -16.16 22.61
C GLY A 132 3.57 -16.36 21.44
N MET A 133 3.25 -17.24 20.48
CA MET A 133 4.06 -17.45 19.29
C MET A 133 3.94 -16.32 18.26
N PHE A 134 2.91 -15.49 18.35
CA PHE A 134 2.63 -14.45 17.35
C PHE A 134 3.83 -13.53 17.15
N GLY A 135 4.40 -13.57 15.95
CA GLY A 135 5.52 -12.74 15.56
C GLY A 135 6.89 -13.19 16.08
N MET A 136 6.98 -14.32 16.78
CA MET A 136 8.20 -14.82 17.41
C MET A 136 8.97 -15.81 16.51
N TRP A 137 9.10 -15.45 15.23
CA TRP A 137 9.80 -16.25 14.22
C TRP A 137 11.27 -15.82 14.10
N GLU A 138 12.20 -16.77 14.32
CA GLU A 138 13.64 -16.50 14.44
C GLU A 138 14.23 -15.81 13.20
N GLU A 139 13.90 -16.29 12.00
CA GLU A 139 14.43 -15.74 10.75
C GLU A 139 13.90 -14.32 10.49
N THR A 140 12.59 -14.08 10.64
CA THR A 140 12.00 -12.74 10.45
C THR A 140 12.56 -11.75 11.45
N GLY A 141 12.46 -12.05 12.75
CA GLY A 141 12.91 -11.15 13.81
C GLY A 141 14.43 -10.91 13.78
N GLY A 142 15.22 -11.98 13.66
CA GLY A 142 16.67 -11.89 13.73
C GLY A 142 17.31 -11.24 12.51
N LEU A 143 16.92 -11.66 11.30
CA LEU A 143 17.51 -11.12 10.07
C LEU A 143 17.14 -9.65 9.88
N MET A 144 15.87 -9.27 10.11
CA MET A 144 15.46 -7.87 9.97
C MET A 144 16.14 -6.98 11.01
N ASN A 145 16.21 -7.38 12.27
CA ASN A 145 16.91 -6.57 13.28
C ASN A 145 18.41 -6.45 12.99
N SER A 146 19.06 -7.51 12.50
CA SER A 146 20.46 -7.41 12.06
C SER A 146 20.63 -6.40 10.93
N ALA A 147 19.74 -6.41 9.93
CA ALA A 147 19.75 -5.45 8.84
C ALA A 147 19.52 -4.01 9.31
N ILE A 148 18.63 -3.80 10.28
CA ILE A 148 18.36 -2.49 10.88
C ILE A 148 19.60 -1.96 11.62
N ILE A 149 20.29 -2.82 12.37
CA ILE A 149 21.55 -2.47 13.05
C ILE A 149 22.64 -2.15 12.02
N ASP A 150 22.77 -2.97 10.96
CA ASP A 150 23.70 -2.73 9.85
C ASP A 150 23.40 -1.39 9.16
N GLY A 151 22.11 -1.08 8.97
CA GLY A 151 21.64 0.17 8.39
C GLY A 151 22.03 1.40 9.21
N LYS A 152 21.88 1.33 10.54
CA LYS A 152 22.37 2.36 11.46
C LYS A 152 23.87 2.56 11.33
N ASN A 153 24.66 1.48 11.32
CA ASN A 153 26.12 1.55 11.18
C ASN A 153 26.56 2.16 9.84
N GLN A 154 25.77 1.96 8.79
CA GLN A 154 26.01 2.49 7.45
C GLN A 154 25.39 3.87 7.21
N ASN A 155 24.65 4.44 8.17
CA ASN A 155 23.86 5.67 8.01
C ASN A 155 22.90 5.63 6.81
N ILE A 156 22.19 4.50 6.64
CA ILE A 156 21.14 4.35 5.64
C ILE A 156 19.78 4.09 6.29
N GLY A 157 18.72 4.44 5.56
CA GLY A 157 17.36 4.19 5.98
C GLY A 157 16.98 2.71 6.02
N MET A 158 15.94 2.40 6.81
CA MET A 158 15.49 1.02 7.06
C MET A 158 15.07 0.30 5.77
N GLY A 159 14.35 0.97 4.87
CA GLY A 159 13.93 0.37 3.61
C GLY A 159 15.11 -0.10 2.76
N LYS A 160 16.14 0.74 2.63
CA LYS A 160 17.37 0.37 1.91
C LYS A 160 18.12 -0.77 2.62
N ALA A 161 18.24 -0.71 3.93
CA ALA A 161 18.97 -1.72 4.71
C ALA A 161 18.33 -3.11 4.61
N LEU A 162 17.00 -3.19 4.68
CA LEU A 162 16.27 -4.44 4.51
C LEU A 162 16.38 -4.98 3.09
N GLY A 163 16.23 -4.12 2.07
CA GLY A 163 16.42 -4.51 0.67
C GLY A 163 17.83 -5.04 0.39
N GLN A 164 18.85 -4.37 0.94
CA GLN A 164 20.24 -4.80 0.86
C GLN A 164 20.43 -6.18 1.50
N LYS A 165 19.88 -6.40 2.71
CA LYS A 165 20.00 -7.69 3.40
C LYS A 165 19.45 -8.84 2.58
N LEU A 166 18.29 -8.66 1.94
CA LEU A 166 17.67 -9.69 1.11
C LEU A 166 18.54 -10.11 -0.07
N ILE A 167 19.26 -9.15 -0.67
CA ILE A 167 20.25 -9.44 -1.73
C ILE A 167 21.46 -10.17 -1.15
N GLU A 168 22.00 -9.71 -0.02
CA GLU A 168 23.20 -10.29 0.61
C GLU A 168 23.00 -11.76 1.03
N ILE A 169 21.83 -12.09 1.57
CA ILE A 169 21.50 -13.48 1.97
C ILE A 169 21.03 -14.34 0.78
N ASN A 170 20.98 -13.77 -0.44
CA ASN A 170 20.46 -14.41 -1.63
C ASN A 170 19.07 -15.03 -1.41
N ALA A 171 18.14 -14.21 -0.90
CA ALA A 171 16.80 -14.68 -0.52
C ALA A 171 16.09 -15.34 -1.71
N LYS A 172 15.53 -16.54 -1.47
CA LYS A 172 15.06 -17.46 -2.52
C LYS A 172 14.04 -16.85 -3.48
N TYR A 173 13.18 -15.97 -2.96
CA TYR A 173 12.09 -15.32 -3.68
C TYR A 173 12.29 -13.79 -3.76
N GLN A 174 13.52 -13.29 -3.71
CA GLN A 174 13.84 -11.85 -3.77
C GLN A 174 13.22 -11.12 -4.97
N ASN A 175 12.95 -11.81 -6.08
CA ASN A 175 12.26 -11.24 -7.26
C ASN A 175 10.79 -10.90 -7.01
N PHE A 176 10.20 -11.36 -5.92
CA PHE A 176 8.83 -11.02 -5.49
C PHE A 176 8.79 -9.95 -4.40
N SER A 177 9.96 -9.50 -3.92
CA SER A 177 10.07 -8.48 -2.88
C SER A 177 10.27 -7.09 -3.47
N ILE A 178 9.45 -6.15 -3.00
CA ILE A 178 9.53 -4.73 -3.31
C ILE A 178 10.82 -4.15 -2.71
N LEU A 179 11.20 -4.54 -1.49
CA LEU A 179 12.45 -4.12 -0.83
C LEU A 179 13.69 -4.50 -1.64
N ALA A 180 13.81 -5.78 -2.02
CA ALA A 180 14.93 -6.27 -2.80
C ALA A 180 14.96 -5.66 -4.22
N SER A 181 13.79 -5.54 -4.86
CA SER A 181 13.69 -4.94 -6.19
C SER A 181 14.02 -3.46 -6.19
N ALA A 182 13.52 -2.69 -5.22
CA ALA A 182 13.83 -1.27 -5.11
C ALA A 182 15.34 -1.03 -4.90
N PHE A 183 15.98 -1.83 -4.03
CA PHE A 183 17.43 -1.78 -3.84
C PHE A 183 18.19 -2.08 -5.14
N ARG A 184 17.82 -3.16 -5.85
CA ARG A 184 18.43 -3.55 -7.14
C ARG A 184 18.28 -2.49 -8.22
N LEU A 185 17.12 -1.84 -8.30
CA LEU A 185 16.79 -0.83 -9.31
C LEU A 185 17.29 0.58 -8.95
N GLY A 186 17.78 0.79 -7.72
CA GLY A 186 18.12 2.12 -7.22
C GLY A 186 16.90 3.03 -7.03
N VAL A 187 15.71 2.45 -6.84
CA VAL A 187 14.48 3.18 -6.52
C VAL A 187 14.46 3.47 -5.01
N PRO A 188 14.28 4.74 -4.58
CA PRO A 188 14.15 5.07 -3.16
C PRO A 188 13.04 4.27 -2.48
N ILE A 189 13.36 3.64 -1.35
CA ILE A 189 12.42 2.89 -0.54
C ILE A 189 12.61 3.21 0.94
N THR A 190 11.52 3.54 1.61
CA THR A 190 11.51 3.98 3.00
C THR A 190 10.55 3.13 3.84
N VAL A 191 10.89 2.91 5.12
CA VAL A 191 10.08 2.19 6.10
C VAL A 191 9.86 3.07 7.33
N HIS A 192 8.61 3.44 7.55
CA HIS A 192 8.17 4.30 8.64
C HIS A 192 7.50 3.44 9.72
N VAL A 193 8.25 3.09 10.76
CA VAL A 193 7.80 2.17 11.81
C VAL A 193 7.00 2.90 12.88
N ALA A 194 5.98 2.21 13.41
CA ALA A 194 5.34 2.62 14.65
C ALA A 194 5.87 1.72 15.77
N ILE A 195 6.59 2.31 16.73
CA ILE A 195 7.22 1.54 17.80
C ILE A 195 6.15 0.83 18.63
N GLY A 196 6.34 -0.48 18.82
CA GLY A 196 5.41 -1.35 19.53
C GLY A 196 4.28 -1.96 18.68
N THR A 197 4.17 -1.63 17.39
CA THR A 197 3.17 -2.26 16.51
C THR A 197 3.71 -3.45 15.73
N ASP A 198 5.00 -3.42 15.39
CA ASP A 198 5.62 -4.44 14.54
C ASP A 198 6.19 -5.59 15.38
N ILE A 199 5.98 -6.83 14.91
CA ILE A 199 6.34 -8.05 15.65
C ILE A 199 7.83 -8.15 15.99
N ILE A 200 8.68 -7.58 15.14
CA ILE A 200 10.14 -7.64 15.29
C ILE A 200 10.67 -6.80 16.46
N HIS A 201 9.84 -5.92 17.05
CA HIS A 201 10.25 -5.04 18.15
C HIS A 201 10.43 -5.78 19.48
N GLN A 202 9.78 -6.93 19.67
CA GLN A 202 9.89 -7.73 20.89
C GLN A 202 11.04 -8.75 20.81
N HIS A 203 11.72 -8.84 19.67
CA HIS A 203 12.80 -9.80 19.45
C HIS A 203 14.03 -9.45 20.30
N PRO A 204 14.76 -10.41 20.90
CA PRO A 204 15.94 -10.14 21.74
C PRO A 204 17.07 -9.36 21.05
N GLN A 205 17.12 -9.38 19.72
CA GLN A 205 18.10 -8.63 18.92
C GLN A 205 17.63 -7.22 18.55
N ALA A 206 16.44 -6.78 18.96
CA ALA A 206 15.94 -5.45 18.66
C ALA A 206 16.78 -4.36 19.35
N ASP A 207 17.31 -3.43 18.56
CA ASP A 207 17.98 -2.20 19.05
C ASP A 207 17.06 -1.01 18.76
N GLY A 208 16.45 -0.46 19.82
CA GLY A 208 15.55 0.69 19.71
C GLY A 208 16.23 1.95 19.14
N SER A 209 17.54 2.13 19.37
CA SER A 209 18.31 3.21 18.73
C SER A 209 18.48 2.95 17.24
N ALA A 210 18.71 1.71 16.81
CA ALA A 210 18.81 1.35 15.40
C ALA A 210 17.46 1.50 14.68
N ILE A 211 16.38 0.99 15.27
CA ILE A 211 15.00 1.11 14.76
C ILE A 211 14.64 2.59 14.60
N GLY A 212 14.84 3.37 15.67
CA GLY A 212 14.54 4.80 15.66
C GLY A 212 15.36 5.54 14.61
N GLN A 213 16.68 5.38 14.60
CA GLN A 213 17.57 6.11 13.68
C GLN A 213 17.31 5.78 12.21
N THR A 214 17.19 4.49 11.87
CA THR A 214 16.98 4.08 10.47
C THR A 214 15.61 4.50 9.96
N SER A 215 14.56 4.44 10.80
CA SER A 215 13.25 4.94 10.41
C SER A 215 13.22 6.47 10.30
N PHE A 216 13.93 7.19 11.19
CA PHE A 216 14.05 8.65 11.09
C PHE A 216 14.89 9.11 9.89
N THR A 217 15.82 8.28 9.43
CA THR A 217 16.58 8.52 8.18
C THR A 217 15.70 8.35 6.95
N ASP A 218 14.67 7.51 7.06
CA ASP A 218 13.67 7.27 6.02
C ASP A 218 12.59 8.36 5.96
N PHE A 219 12.36 9.12 7.03
CA PHE A 219 11.49 10.30 7.09
C PHE A 219 12.08 11.52 6.37
#